data_AF-A0A2H5XNR1-F1
#
_entry.id   AF-A0A2H5XNR1-F1
#
_cell.length_a   1.000
_cell.length_b   1.000
_cell.length_c   1.000
_cell.angle_alpha   90.00
_cell.angle_beta   90.00
_cell.angle_gamma   90.00
#
_symmetry.space_group_name_H-M   'P 1'
#
loop_
_entity.id
_entity.type
_entity.pdbx_description
1 polymer ?
#
loop_
_entity_poly.entity_id
_entity_poly.type
_entity_poly.pdbx_seq_one_letter_code
_entity_poly.pdbx_strand_id
1 'polypeptide(L)'
;MIRGKKMLSHINTRIFITLLFFIMYLSNHQNLYSDTIQKIFVDVYEIDIKTLFSAISQATGKSFIISPDVDKKVTSRFKGSFDDFMHALEELYDIEFEESKNFIAILPKRKSLKIVRPKFYLKNLVQILPQIEGIKVIKAENFIILEGKEKIIREIEKLVESIDVLPKQIVIEAKIFELSRKAAREIGNILKVSSGDFSGGFEFSDKQGAFVSVNTKLIEYYLNLLEQKGEAKILSAPKILAIEGEKSQIFQGVSIPYETTTQFVVETKFIDALLALEVTPFVSENGIVLETKVSRNFPTSEFRSFRGVPAISRNEIYSKVLVKDGQSAVIGGIIIENQSYTYEGVPVLSRIPIIGFLFRNTKTSKESREIVITLKPEVKEN
;
A
#
# COMPACT_ATOMS: atom_id res chain seq x y z
N MET A 1 -22.53 34.84 51.70
CA MET A 1 -22.77 35.58 50.45
C MET A 1 -22.74 34.57 49.30
N ILE A 2 -23.87 34.42 48.59
CA ILE A 2 -24.07 33.74 47.28
C ILE A 2 -24.03 32.19 47.32
N ARG A 3 -25.17 31.46 47.31
CA ARG A 3 -26.11 31.09 46.20
C ARG A 3 -25.71 29.78 45.50
N GLY A 4 -26.49 28.71 45.73
CA GLY A 4 -26.43 27.44 45.01
C GLY A 4 -27.84 26.84 44.85
N LYS A 5 -28.63 27.42 43.94
CA LYS A 5 -29.85 26.84 43.34
C LYS A 5 -29.36 25.83 42.30
N LYS A 6 -29.84 24.58 42.25
CA LYS A 6 -30.93 24.04 41.40
C LYS A 6 -30.40 22.68 40.89
N MET A 7 -31.14 21.63 40.55
CA MET A 7 -32.56 21.32 40.55
C MET A 7 -32.61 19.81 40.24
N LEU A 8 -33.25 19.01 41.08
CA LEU A 8 -33.62 17.63 40.75
C LEU A 8 -34.61 17.69 39.59
N SER A 9 -34.26 17.09 38.46
CA SER A 9 -35.12 16.97 37.28
C SER A 9 -35.61 15.54 37.17
N HIS A 10 -36.80 15.28 37.69
CA HIS A 10 -37.61 14.10 37.38
C HIS A 10 -37.76 13.96 35.85
N ILE A 11 -37.33 12.83 35.32
CA ILE A 11 -37.64 12.39 33.96
C ILE A 11 -39.09 11.90 33.97
N ASN A 12 -39.99 12.72 33.43
CA ASN A 12 -41.38 12.37 33.15
C ASN A 12 -41.44 11.69 31.78
N THR A 13 -41.66 10.38 31.75
CA THR A 13 -41.99 9.64 30.54
C THR A 13 -43.47 9.89 30.21
N ARG A 14 -43.77 10.78 29.26
CA ARG A 14 -45.12 10.97 28.70
C ARG A 14 -45.17 10.38 27.29
N ILE A 15 -45.82 9.23 27.16
CA ILE A 15 -46.19 8.63 25.87
C ILE A 15 -47.47 9.33 25.40
N PHE A 16 -47.42 10.07 24.28
CA PHE A 16 -48.61 10.60 23.60
C PHE A 16 -48.82 9.79 22.32
N ILE A 17 -49.75 8.84 22.34
CA ILE A 17 -50.29 8.23 21.12
C ILE A 17 -51.67 8.85 20.92
N THR A 18 -51.74 9.89 20.10
CA THR A 18 -53.01 10.50 19.68
C THR A 18 -53.51 9.80 18.43
N LEU A 19 -54.41 8.84 18.62
CA LEU A 19 -55.15 8.20 17.54
C LEU A 19 -56.40 9.04 17.25
N LEU A 20 -56.40 9.80 16.15
CA LEU A 20 -57.54 10.65 15.78
C LEU A 20 -58.58 9.82 14.99
N PHE A 21 -59.58 9.25 15.67
CA PHE A 21 -60.75 8.64 15.03
C PHE A 21 -61.82 9.71 14.78
N PHE A 22 -62.15 9.98 13.51
CA PHE A 22 -63.26 10.84 13.14
C PHE A 22 -64.44 9.96 12.70
N ILE A 23 -65.42 9.73 13.58
CA ILE A 23 -66.71 9.13 13.20
C ILE A 23 -67.76 10.24 13.22
N MET A 24 -68.15 10.68 12.03
CA MET A 24 -69.26 11.62 11.82
C MET A 24 -70.56 10.80 11.74
N TYR A 25 -71.36 10.81 12.80
CA TYR A 25 -72.71 10.26 12.77
C TYR A 25 -73.67 11.34 12.27
N LEU A 26 -73.97 11.35 10.96
CA LEU A 26 -75.22 11.89 10.46
C LEU A 26 -75.60 11.24 9.12
N SER A 27 -76.66 10.42 9.20
CA SER A 27 -77.69 10.10 8.22
C SER A 27 -77.33 9.80 6.74
N ASN A 28 -77.80 8.61 6.35
CA ASN A 28 -78.40 8.21 5.07
C ASN A 28 -77.51 7.73 3.91
N HIS A 29 -77.91 6.56 3.42
CA HIS A 29 -77.52 5.77 2.25
C HIS A 29 -76.39 6.29 1.33
N GLN A 30 -75.35 5.47 1.14
CA GLN A 30 -75.04 4.72 -0.11
C GLN A 30 -73.68 4.02 0.07
N ASN A 31 -73.58 2.79 -0.46
CA ASN A 31 -72.33 2.03 -0.54
C ASN A 31 -71.27 2.79 -1.35
N LEU A 32 -70.08 3.01 -0.79
CA LEU A 32 -68.82 3.12 -1.55
C LEU A 32 -67.67 2.60 -0.69
N TYR A 33 -67.04 1.54 -1.18
CA TYR A 33 -65.71 1.07 -0.75
C TYR A 33 -64.72 2.23 -0.94
N SER A 34 -64.17 2.74 0.15
CA SER A 34 -63.06 3.69 0.13
C SER A 34 -62.03 3.17 1.11
N ASP A 35 -60.91 2.66 0.61
CA ASP A 35 -59.69 2.47 1.39
C ASP A 35 -59.27 3.84 1.94
N THR A 36 -59.79 4.18 3.12
CA THR A 36 -59.33 5.31 3.90
C THR A 36 -57.87 5.08 4.25
N ILE A 37 -56.97 5.80 3.59
CA ILE A 37 -55.54 5.85 3.94
C ILE A 37 -55.44 6.35 5.39
N GLN A 38 -55.31 5.41 6.33
CA GLN A 38 -55.11 5.72 7.74
C GLN A 38 -53.72 6.34 7.88
N LYS A 39 -53.69 7.66 8.04
CA LYS A 39 -52.46 8.39 8.35
C LYS A 39 -52.19 8.27 9.84
N ILE A 40 -51.01 7.78 10.18
CA ILE A 40 -50.53 7.68 11.54
C ILE A 40 -49.55 8.82 11.85
N PHE A 41 -49.55 9.24 13.11
CA PHE A 41 -48.53 10.12 13.66
C PHE A 41 -47.91 9.41 14.85
N VAL A 42 -46.60 9.16 14.79
CA VAL A 42 -45.84 8.49 15.83
C VAL A 42 -44.71 9.42 16.23
N ASP A 43 -44.68 9.87 17.47
CA ASP A 43 -43.58 10.66 18.04
C ASP A 43 -43.11 9.98 19.32
N VAL A 44 -42.02 9.22 19.21
CA VAL A 44 -41.48 8.38 20.27
C VAL A 44 -39.99 8.62 20.42
N TYR A 45 -39.52 8.57 21.67
CA TYR A 45 -38.12 8.81 22.02
C TYR A 45 -37.64 7.72 22.98
N GLU A 46 -36.65 6.94 22.54
CA GLU A 46 -36.03 5.84 23.30
C GLU A 46 -37.02 4.81 23.88
N ILE A 47 -38.10 4.52 23.16
CA ILE A 47 -39.14 3.57 23.61
C ILE A 47 -38.77 2.16 23.16
N ASP A 48 -38.87 1.18 24.07
CA ASP A 48 -38.72 -0.24 23.71
C ASP A 48 -39.76 -0.63 22.64
N ILE A 49 -39.29 -1.27 21.57
CA ILE A 49 -40.12 -1.71 20.46
C ILE A 49 -41.32 -2.58 20.89
N LYS A 50 -41.16 -3.39 21.95
CA LYS A 50 -42.25 -4.17 22.55
C LYS A 50 -43.34 -3.28 23.12
N THR A 51 -42.93 -2.19 23.78
CA THR A 51 -43.85 -1.21 24.35
C THR A 51 -44.55 -0.41 23.26
N LEU A 52 -43.81 0.00 22.23
CA LEU A 52 -44.36 0.70 21.06
C LEU A 52 -45.46 -0.14 20.38
N PHE A 53 -45.16 -1.38 20.02
CA PHE A 53 -46.11 -2.25 19.31
C PHE A 53 -47.23 -2.77 20.20
N SER A 54 -47.02 -2.90 21.51
CA SER A 54 -48.13 -3.14 22.45
C SER A 54 -49.13 -1.98 22.44
N ALA A 55 -48.65 -0.74 22.41
CA ALA A 55 -49.53 0.42 22.38
C ALA A 55 -50.23 0.59 21.02
N ILE A 56 -49.54 0.31 19.91
CA ILE A 56 -50.14 0.27 18.57
C ILE A 56 -51.20 -0.85 18.50
N SER A 57 -50.96 -2.00 19.11
CA SER A 57 -51.94 -3.10 19.19
C SER A 57 -53.22 -2.66 19.87
N GLN A 58 -53.11 -1.98 21.01
CA GLN A 58 -54.27 -1.45 21.75
C GLN A 58 -55.03 -0.38 20.96
N ALA A 59 -54.31 0.46 20.21
CA ALA A 59 -54.88 1.54 19.44
C ALA A 59 -55.59 1.06 18.17
N THR A 60 -55.02 0.07 17.48
CA THR A 60 -55.47 -0.36 16.14
C THR A 60 -56.27 -1.66 16.14
N GLY A 61 -56.22 -2.43 17.24
CA GLY A 61 -56.79 -3.78 17.32
C GLY A 61 -55.98 -4.85 16.57
N LYS A 62 -54.87 -4.50 15.91
CA LYS A 62 -53.98 -5.46 15.24
C LYS A 62 -53.16 -6.23 16.28
N SER A 63 -53.04 -7.55 16.11
CA SER A 63 -52.18 -8.39 16.96
C SER A 63 -50.74 -8.39 16.44
N PHE A 64 -49.78 -8.13 17.31
CA PHE A 64 -48.35 -8.20 16.99
C PHE A 64 -47.67 -9.28 17.83
N ILE A 65 -46.88 -10.14 17.20
CA ILE A 65 -46.04 -11.13 17.88
C ILE A 65 -44.59 -10.72 17.69
N ILE A 66 -43.88 -10.47 18.78
CA ILE A 66 -42.51 -9.96 18.73
C ILE A 66 -41.57 -11.06 19.19
N SER A 67 -40.59 -11.41 18.36
CA SER A 67 -39.57 -12.38 18.78
C SER A 67 -38.80 -11.86 20.01
N PRO A 68 -38.49 -12.71 21.01
CA PRO A 68 -37.67 -12.32 22.16
C PRO A 68 -36.33 -11.68 21.79
N ASP A 69 -35.77 -12.06 20.63
CA ASP A 69 -34.49 -11.59 20.10
C ASP A 69 -34.53 -10.14 19.58
N VAL A 70 -35.72 -9.55 19.48
CA VAL A 70 -35.90 -8.15 19.07
C VAL A 70 -35.91 -7.26 20.32
N ASP A 71 -34.72 -6.84 20.73
CA ASP A 71 -34.48 -5.89 21.84
C ASP A 71 -33.90 -4.58 21.30
N LYS A 72 -34.78 -3.66 20.89
CA LYS A 72 -34.42 -2.39 20.23
C LYS A 72 -35.19 -1.24 20.86
N LYS A 73 -34.53 -0.09 21.02
CA LYS A 73 -35.15 1.18 21.40
C LYS A 73 -35.42 2.03 20.16
N VAL A 74 -36.64 2.49 20.01
CA VAL A 74 -37.13 3.26 18.87
C VAL A 74 -37.21 4.73 19.23
N THR A 75 -36.59 5.57 18.40
CA THR A 75 -36.73 7.03 18.42
C THR A 75 -37.15 7.43 17.02
N SER A 76 -38.40 7.87 16.87
CA SER A 76 -38.95 8.21 15.56
C SER A 76 -40.05 9.26 15.68
N ARG A 77 -39.98 10.26 14.81
CA ARG A 77 -41.08 11.17 14.52
C ARG A 77 -41.53 10.92 13.10
N PHE A 78 -42.63 10.19 12.95
CA PHE A 78 -43.15 9.76 11.67
C PHE A 78 -44.58 10.27 11.44
N LYS A 79 -44.86 10.68 10.19
CA LYS A 79 -46.19 11.07 9.73
C LYS A 79 -46.41 10.50 8.32
N GLY A 80 -47.32 9.56 8.17
CA GLY A 80 -47.51 8.85 6.90
C GLY A 80 -48.47 7.69 7.01
N SER A 81 -48.42 6.75 6.07
CA SER A 81 -49.18 5.51 6.17
C SER A 81 -48.55 4.55 7.18
N PHE A 82 -49.32 3.57 7.65
CA PHE A 82 -48.81 2.54 8.54
C PHE A 82 -47.74 1.67 7.86
N ASP A 83 -47.92 1.35 6.59
CA ASP A 83 -46.99 0.49 5.84
C ASP A 83 -45.64 1.19 5.62
N ASP A 84 -45.66 2.50 5.31
CA ASP A 84 -44.43 3.31 5.20
C ASP A 84 -43.67 3.37 6.54
N PHE A 85 -44.39 3.43 7.66
CA PHE A 85 -43.78 3.39 8.98
C PHE A 85 -43.13 2.05 9.27
N MET A 86 -43.80 0.94 8.95
CA MET A 86 -43.26 -0.40 9.09
C MET A 86 -41.98 -0.55 8.26
N HIS A 87 -42.00 -0.16 6.98
CA HIS A 87 -40.81 -0.17 6.13
C HIS A 87 -39.67 0.69 6.67
N ALA A 88 -39.96 1.89 7.21
CA ALA A 88 -38.94 2.72 7.85
C ALA A 88 -38.31 2.04 9.06
N LEU A 89 -39.11 1.31 9.87
CA LEU A 89 -38.60 0.54 11.00
C LEU A 89 -37.77 -0.67 10.57
N GLU A 90 -38.16 -1.38 9.51
CA GLU A 90 -37.38 -2.50 8.95
C GLU A 90 -35.97 -2.07 8.54
N GLU A 91 -35.86 -0.88 7.94
CA GLU A 91 -34.60 -0.36 7.43
C GLU A 91 -33.68 0.15 8.56
N LEU A 92 -34.26 0.81 9.57
CA LEU A 92 -33.49 1.46 10.64
C LEU A 92 -33.10 0.51 11.78
N TYR A 93 -33.88 -0.53 12.06
CA TYR A 93 -33.70 -1.39 13.24
C TYR A 93 -33.31 -2.84 12.95
N ASP A 94 -33.05 -3.19 11.67
CA ASP A 94 -32.76 -4.55 11.21
C ASP A 94 -33.83 -5.57 11.64
N ILE A 95 -35.10 -5.22 11.45
CA ILE A 95 -36.26 -6.07 11.71
C ILE A 95 -37.04 -6.35 10.42
N GLU A 96 -37.93 -7.32 10.46
CA GLU A 96 -38.81 -7.71 9.35
C GLU A 96 -40.22 -7.95 9.89
N PHE A 97 -41.22 -7.50 9.13
CA PHE A 97 -42.64 -7.72 9.44
C PHE A 97 -43.23 -8.80 8.55
N GLU A 98 -43.67 -9.91 9.15
CA GLU A 98 -44.40 -10.96 8.43
C GLU A 98 -45.91 -10.87 8.74
N GLU A 99 -46.70 -10.51 7.75
CA GLU A 99 -48.16 -10.44 7.89
C GLU A 99 -48.79 -11.85 7.75
N SER A 100 -49.41 -12.32 8.83
CA SER A 100 -50.24 -13.51 8.84
C SER A 100 -51.72 -13.13 8.92
N LYS A 101 -52.62 -14.08 8.65
CA LYS A 101 -54.09 -13.84 8.65
C LYS A 101 -54.63 -13.17 9.93
N ASN A 102 -53.98 -13.38 11.07
CA ASN A 102 -54.48 -12.95 12.38
C ASN A 102 -53.49 -12.08 13.18
N PHE A 103 -52.22 -12.00 12.78
CA PHE A 103 -51.18 -11.27 13.50
C PHE A 103 -50.07 -10.84 12.56
N ILE A 104 -49.31 -9.83 12.97
CA ILE A 104 -48.08 -9.39 12.30
C ILE A 104 -46.90 -9.82 13.19
N ALA A 105 -46.02 -10.67 12.67
CA ALA A 105 -44.81 -11.09 13.38
C ALA A 105 -43.70 -10.05 13.17
N ILE A 106 -43.00 -9.67 14.24
CA ILE A 106 -41.81 -8.82 14.20
C ILE A 106 -40.61 -9.70 14.51
N LEU A 107 -39.79 -9.94 13.49
CA LEU A 107 -38.66 -10.85 13.55
C LEU A 107 -37.35 -10.07 13.35
N PRO A 108 -36.22 -10.53 13.92
CA PRO A 108 -34.93 -9.99 13.55
C PRO A 108 -34.65 -10.34 12.08
N LYS A 109 -34.23 -9.34 11.30
CA LYS A 109 -33.94 -9.54 9.88
C LYS A 109 -32.77 -10.51 9.74
N ARG A 110 -32.99 -11.62 9.01
CA ARG A 110 -31.94 -12.64 8.85
C ARG A 110 -30.79 -12.06 8.05
N LYS A 111 -29.59 -12.03 8.65
CA LYS A 111 -28.36 -11.69 7.93
C LYS A 111 -27.95 -12.87 7.07
N SER A 112 -27.69 -12.62 5.80
CA SER A 112 -27.14 -13.64 4.91
C SER A 112 -25.67 -13.87 5.24
N LEU A 113 -25.27 -15.15 5.26
CA LEU A 113 -23.88 -15.58 5.40
C LEU A 113 -23.41 -16.15 4.07
N LYS A 114 -22.28 -15.67 3.56
CA LYS A 114 -21.67 -16.17 2.33
C LYS A 114 -20.18 -16.38 2.54
N ILE A 115 -19.70 -17.54 2.14
CA ILE A 115 -18.27 -17.84 2.08
C ILE A 115 -17.80 -17.54 0.66
N VAL A 116 -16.86 -16.61 0.54
CA VAL A 116 -16.17 -16.28 -0.71
C VAL A 116 -14.76 -16.85 -0.63
N ARG A 117 -14.35 -17.60 -1.65
CA ARG A 117 -13.01 -18.18 -1.77
C ARG A 117 -12.30 -17.55 -2.97
N PRO A 118 -11.46 -16.52 -2.75
CA PRO A 118 -10.60 -16.02 -3.81
C PRO A 118 -9.70 -17.13 -4.33
N LYS A 119 -9.50 -17.18 -5.65
CA LYS A 119 -8.57 -18.08 -6.32
C LYS A 119 -7.12 -17.65 -6.11
N PHE A 120 -6.89 -16.35 -5.95
CA PHE A 120 -5.58 -15.73 -5.76
C PHE A 120 -5.51 -14.91 -4.47
N TYR A 121 -4.29 -14.69 -3.97
CA TYR A 121 -4.06 -14.04 -2.68
C TYR A 121 -4.23 -12.51 -2.77
N LEU A 122 -5.30 -11.99 -2.16
CA LEU A 122 -5.63 -10.57 -2.18
C LEU A 122 -5.25 -9.87 -0.87
N LYS A 123 -3.95 -9.61 -0.67
CA LYS A 123 -3.41 -9.00 0.56
C LYS A 123 -4.05 -7.65 0.91
N ASN A 124 -4.38 -6.84 -0.11
CA ASN A 124 -4.93 -5.50 0.04
C ASN A 124 -6.46 -5.48 0.26
N LEU A 125 -7.20 -6.44 -0.30
CA LEU A 125 -8.67 -6.44 -0.25
C LEU A 125 -9.20 -6.68 1.17
N VAL A 126 -8.53 -7.56 1.90
CA VAL A 126 -8.91 -7.91 3.28
C VAL A 126 -8.80 -6.73 4.25
N GLN A 127 -7.99 -5.71 3.93
CA GLN A 127 -7.87 -4.49 4.73
C GLN A 127 -8.99 -3.48 4.44
N ILE A 128 -9.57 -3.50 3.24
CA ILE A 128 -10.54 -2.51 2.76
C ILE A 128 -11.98 -2.98 3.05
N LEU A 129 -12.27 -4.28 2.87
CA LEU A 129 -13.63 -4.82 3.03
C LEU A 129 -14.29 -4.56 4.39
N PRO A 130 -13.59 -4.62 5.54
CA PRO A 130 -14.21 -4.35 6.86
C PRO A 130 -14.70 -2.92 7.06
N GLN A 131 -14.33 -1.99 6.17
CA GLN A 131 -14.75 -0.59 6.24
C GLN A 131 -16.11 -0.33 5.56
N ILE A 132 -16.69 -1.33 4.90
CA ILE A 132 -17.98 -1.20 4.22
C ILE A 132 -19.11 -1.39 5.25
N GLU A 133 -19.97 -0.38 5.38
CA GLU A 133 -21.10 -0.40 6.32
C GLU A 133 -22.09 -1.54 6.02
N GLY A 134 -22.56 -2.21 7.07
CA GLY A 134 -23.54 -3.29 6.96
C GLY A 134 -22.98 -4.66 6.62
N ILE A 135 -21.64 -4.82 6.60
CA ILE A 135 -20.99 -6.11 6.43
C ILE A 135 -19.97 -6.37 7.52
N LYS A 136 -20.03 -7.56 8.10
CA LYS A 136 -18.97 -8.11 8.93
C LYS A 136 -18.16 -9.09 8.10
N VAL A 137 -16.86 -8.86 8.07
CA VAL A 137 -15.89 -9.65 7.32
C VAL A 137 -15.08 -10.48 8.31
N ILE A 138 -15.21 -11.81 8.24
CA ILE A 138 -14.37 -12.72 9.03
C ILE A 138 -13.29 -13.26 8.11
N LYS A 139 -12.04 -12.87 8.39
CA LYS A 139 -10.86 -13.33 7.66
C LYS A 139 -10.47 -14.73 8.10
N ALA A 140 -10.36 -15.65 7.15
CA ALA A 140 -9.56 -16.86 7.26
C ALA A 140 -8.40 -16.81 6.25
N GLU A 141 -7.49 -17.77 6.29
CA GLU A 141 -6.30 -17.78 5.41
C GLU A 141 -6.67 -17.83 3.92
N ASN A 142 -7.69 -18.60 3.56
CA ASN A 142 -8.07 -18.89 2.16
C ASN A 142 -9.52 -18.54 1.81
N PHE A 143 -10.26 -17.93 2.74
CA PHE A 143 -11.65 -17.55 2.49
C PHE A 143 -12.07 -16.37 3.36
N ILE A 144 -13.11 -15.71 2.90
CA ILE A 144 -13.72 -14.57 3.55
C ILE A 144 -15.18 -14.94 3.83
N ILE A 145 -15.62 -14.76 5.08
CA ILE A 145 -17.03 -14.87 5.42
C ILE A 145 -17.60 -13.45 5.39
N LEU A 146 -18.62 -13.25 4.56
CA LEU A 146 -19.41 -12.04 4.49
C LEU A 146 -20.72 -12.27 5.24
N GLU A 147 -20.99 -11.44 6.23
CA GLU A 147 -22.25 -11.41 6.98
C GLU A 147 -22.90 -10.04 6.79
N GLY A 148 -24.09 -9.98 6.20
CA GLY A 148 -24.77 -8.70 5.92
C GLY A 148 -26.05 -8.84 5.11
N LYS A 149 -26.52 -7.71 4.56
CA LYS A 149 -27.67 -7.66 3.63
C LYS A 149 -27.31 -8.33 2.30
N GLU A 150 -28.19 -9.18 1.78
CA GLU A 150 -27.91 -9.99 0.58
C GLU A 150 -27.50 -9.15 -0.64
N LYS A 151 -28.15 -7.99 -0.83
CA LYS A 151 -27.80 -7.05 -1.91
C LYS A 151 -26.33 -6.62 -1.86
N ILE A 152 -25.83 -6.27 -0.67
CA ILE A 152 -24.46 -5.79 -0.49
C ILE A 152 -23.46 -6.94 -0.65
N ILE A 153 -23.80 -8.14 -0.16
CA ILE A 153 -22.97 -9.34 -0.39
C ILE A 153 -22.79 -9.61 -1.88
N ARG A 154 -23.85 -9.51 -2.70
CA ARG A 154 -23.76 -9.69 -4.15
C ARG A 154 -22.90 -8.62 -4.83
N GLU A 155 -22.92 -7.38 -4.35
CA GLU A 155 -22.06 -6.30 -4.86
C GLU A 155 -20.58 -6.57 -4.54
N ILE A 156 -20.29 -7.02 -3.32
CA ILE A 156 -18.93 -7.39 -2.93
C ILE A 156 -18.44 -8.63 -3.67
N GLU A 157 -19.28 -9.63 -3.89
CA GLU A 157 -18.90 -10.82 -4.66
C GLU A 157 -18.40 -10.43 -6.06
N LYS A 158 -19.14 -9.57 -6.77
CA LYS A 158 -18.72 -9.04 -8.07
C LYS A 158 -17.42 -8.25 -8.01
N LEU A 159 -17.20 -7.49 -6.94
CA LEU A 159 -15.96 -6.74 -6.74
C LEU A 159 -14.77 -7.65 -6.45
N VAL A 160 -14.97 -8.70 -5.65
CA VAL A 160 -13.94 -9.71 -5.38
C VAL A 160 -13.58 -10.42 -6.68
N GLU A 161 -14.58 -10.84 -7.47
CA GLU A 161 -14.36 -11.51 -8.76
C GLU A 161 -13.61 -10.65 -9.78
N SER A 162 -13.83 -9.33 -9.81
CA SER A 162 -13.12 -8.44 -10.75
C SER A 162 -11.67 -8.18 -10.36
N ILE A 163 -11.31 -8.38 -9.09
CA ILE A 163 -9.96 -8.14 -8.55
C ILE A 163 -9.17 -9.45 -8.41
N ASP A 164 -9.85 -10.59 -8.30
CA ASP A 164 -9.27 -11.94 -8.17
C ASP A 164 -8.70 -12.46 -9.50
N VAL A 165 -7.65 -11.79 -9.97
CA VAL A 165 -6.90 -12.14 -11.19
C VAL A 165 -5.58 -12.82 -10.84
N LEU A 166 -5.10 -13.69 -11.75
CA LEU A 166 -3.80 -14.36 -11.61
C LEU A 166 -2.70 -13.27 -11.56
N PRO A 167 -1.90 -13.19 -10.48
CA PRO A 167 -0.85 -12.20 -10.40
C PRO A 167 0.24 -12.51 -11.42
N LYS A 168 0.76 -11.45 -12.06
CA LYS A 168 1.83 -11.58 -13.05
C LYS A 168 3.14 -11.93 -12.36
N GLN A 169 3.95 -12.73 -13.05
CA GLN A 169 5.32 -12.99 -12.65
C GLN A 169 6.26 -12.09 -13.46
N ILE A 170 7.21 -11.46 -12.78
CA ILE A 170 8.15 -10.52 -13.37
C ILE A 170 9.56 -11.00 -13.04
N VAL A 171 10.34 -11.29 -14.08
CA VAL A 171 11.77 -11.53 -13.96
C VAL A 171 12.48 -10.18 -13.95
N ILE A 172 13.34 -9.96 -12.97
CA ILE A 172 14.04 -8.70 -12.78
C ILE A 172 15.53 -9.01 -12.79
N GLU A 173 16.24 -8.39 -13.72
CA GLU A 173 17.67 -8.52 -13.87
C GLU A 173 18.32 -7.16 -13.55
N ALA A 174 19.22 -7.15 -12.57
CA ALA A 174 20.03 -5.98 -12.27
C ALA A 174 21.45 -6.23 -12.75
N LYS A 175 22.05 -5.29 -13.49
CA LYS A 175 23.47 -5.34 -13.87
C LYS A 175 24.20 -4.15 -13.28
N ILE A 176 25.34 -4.42 -12.67
CA ILE A 176 26.22 -3.41 -12.08
C ILE A 176 27.49 -3.37 -12.91
N PHE A 177 27.74 -2.23 -13.53
CA PHE A 177 28.89 -1.97 -14.38
C PHE A 177 29.88 -1.06 -13.68
N GLU A 178 31.16 -1.33 -13.84
CA GLU A 178 32.24 -0.39 -13.56
C GLU A 178 32.72 0.18 -14.90
N LEU A 179 32.65 1.49 -15.05
CA LEU A 179 32.97 2.22 -16.27
C LEU A 179 34.10 3.20 -16.02
N SER A 180 34.88 3.53 -17.05
CA SER A 180 35.72 4.73 -17.00
C SER A 180 34.85 5.99 -16.98
N ARG A 181 35.33 7.09 -16.35
CA ARG A 181 34.62 8.38 -16.37
C ARG A 181 34.32 8.90 -17.78
N LYS A 182 35.18 8.55 -18.76
CA LYS A 182 34.97 8.90 -20.17
C LYS A 182 33.77 8.14 -20.76
N ALA A 183 33.74 6.81 -20.58
CA ALA A 183 32.67 5.94 -21.06
C ALA A 183 31.30 6.30 -20.45
N ALA A 184 31.26 6.59 -19.15
CA ALA A 184 30.02 6.99 -18.48
C ALA A 184 29.48 8.33 -19.00
N ARG A 185 30.36 9.31 -19.27
CA ARG A 185 29.99 10.58 -19.91
C ARG A 185 29.46 10.38 -21.34
N GLU A 186 30.05 9.48 -22.12
CA GLU A 186 29.58 9.15 -23.47
C GLU A 186 28.16 8.57 -23.45
N ILE A 187 27.87 7.62 -22.55
CA ILE A 187 26.51 7.09 -22.33
C ILE A 187 25.55 8.22 -21.97
N GLY A 188 25.94 9.07 -21.02
CA GLY A 188 25.14 10.21 -20.60
C GLY A 188 24.77 11.16 -21.73
N ASN A 189 25.72 11.43 -22.65
CA ASN A 189 25.51 12.30 -23.80
C ASN A 189 24.56 11.68 -24.83
N ILE A 190 24.65 10.39 -25.10
CA ILE A 190 23.75 9.69 -26.03
C ILE A 190 22.31 9.73 -25.50
N LEU A 191 22.14 9.56 -24.19
CA LEU A 191 20.82 9.57 -23.57
C LEU A 191 20.14 10.94 -23.61
N LYS A 192 20.92 12.03 -23.54
CA LYS A 192 20.39 13.39 -23.76
C LYS A 192 19.84 13.57 -25.18
N VAL A 193 20.54 13.04 -26.18
CA VAL A 193 20.15 13.17 -27.60
C VAL A 193 18.90 12.33 -27.93
N SER A 194 18.74 11.17 -27.30
CA SER A 194 17.60 10.26 -27.54
C SER A 194 16.28 10.71 -26.88
N SER A 195 16.28 11.74 -26.02
CA SER A 195 15.17 12.09 -25.13
C SER A 195 14.42 13.38 -25.53
N GLY A 196 14.33 13.69 -26.83
CA GLY A 196 13.68 14.89 -27.35
C GLY A 196 12.36 15.23 -26.64
N ASP A 197 12.35 16.37 -25.96
CA ASP A 197 11.22 17.01 -25.24
C ASP A 197 10.49 16.22 -24.15
N PHE A 198 11.22 15.76 -23.11
CA PHE A 198 10.65 15.46 -21.80
C PHE A 198 11.58 15.92 -20.67
N SER A 199 11.03 16.54 -19.62
CA SER A 199 11.75 17.26 -18.54
C SER A 199 12.51 16.37 -17.53
N GLY A 200 13.12 15.29 -18.00
CA GLY A 200 13.92 14.35 -17.21
C GLY A 200 15.18 13.95 -17.98
N GLY A 201 16.01 14.94 -18.30
CA GLY A 201 17.32 14.74 -18.92
C GLY A 201 18.42 14.55 -17.87
N PHE A 202 19.43 13.76 -18.21
CA PHE A 202 20.66 13.67 -17.43
C PHE A 202 21.38 15.01 -17.41
N GLU A 203 21.72 15.56 -16.25
CA GLU A 203 22.66 16.68 -16.15
C GLU A 203 23.84 16.28 -15.26
N PHE A 204 25.03 16.16 -15.86
CA PHE A 204 26.27 15.93 -15.12
C PHE A 204 26.74 17.28 -14.57
N SER A 205 26.15 17.69 -13.44
CA SER A 205 26.70 18.78 -12.64
C SER A 205 27.72 18.21 -11.66
N ASP A 206 28.91 18.81 -11.57
CA ASP A 206 30.05 18.38 -10.74
C ASP A 206 29.75 18.32 -9.21
N LYS A 207 28.48 18.44 -8.77
CA LYS A 207 28.14 18.64 -7.36
C LYS A 207 26.99 17.82 -6.74
N GLN A 208 26.24 16.99 -7.44
CA GLN A 208 25.31 16.04 -6.80
C GLN A 208 24.70 15.07 -7.82
N GLY A 209 24.91 13.76 -7.60
CA GLY A 209 24.49 12.69 -8.50
C GLY A 209 23.08 12.16 -8.21
N ALA A 210 22.12 12.54 -9.04
CA ALA A 210 20.85 11.84 -9.16
C ALA A 210 20.58 11.56 -10.65
N PHE A 211 20.21 10.32 -10.97
CA PHE A 211 20.11 9.80 -12.34
C PHE A 211 18.74 9.14 -12.55
N VAL A 212 17.98 9.56 -13.56
CA VAL A 212 16.80 8.83 -14.06
C VAL A 212 16.71 9.03 -15.57
N SER A 213 16.57 7.95 -16.35
CA SER A 213 16.26 8.08 -17.79
C SER A 213 15.47 6.91 -18.34
N VAL A 214 14.67 7.23 -19.36
CA VAL A 214 13.60 6.42 -19.92
C VAL A 214 13.77 6.32 -21.45
N ASN A 215 14.87 5.70 -21.92
CA ASN A 215 14.96 5.09 -23.27
C ASN A 215 16.10 4.06 -23.34
N THR A 216 15.84 2.84 -23.82
CA THR A 216 16.41 1.61 -23.20
C THR A 216 17.09 0.62 -24.15
N LYS A 217 16.73 0.57 -25.45
CA LYS A 217 17.35 -0.38 -26.41
C LYS A 217 18.76 0.03 -26.83
N LEU A 218 19.02 1.35 -26.91
CA LEU A 218 20.35 1.88 -27.23
C LEU A 218 21.33 1.65 -26.07
N ILE A 219 20.85 1.69 -24.82
CA ILE A 219 21.69 1.51 -23.62
C ILE A 219 22.39 0.15 -23.63
N GLU A 220 21.63 -0.94 -23.84
CA GLU A 220 22.18 -2.30 -23.80
C GLU A 220 23.21 -2.51 -24.93
N TYR A 221 22.94 -2.00 -26.13
CA TYR A 221 23.89 -2.04 -27.25
C TYR A 221 25.20 -1.30 -26.94
N TYR A 222 25.11 -0.07 -26.42
CA TYR A 222 26.29 0.72 -26.09
C TYR A 222 27.11 0.14 -24.94
N LEU A 223 26.46 -0.39 -23.89
CA LEU A 223 27.14 -1.06 -22.79
C LEU A 223 27.92 -2.28 -23.30
N ASN A 224 27.33 -3.08 -24.18
CA ASN A 224 28.02 -4.22 -24.80
C ASN A 224 29.23 -3.76 -25.65
N LEU A 225 29.12 -2.64 -26.37
CA LEU A 225 30.25 -2.08 -27.12
C LEU A 225 31.38 -1.60 -26.21
N LEU A 226 31.04 -0.95 -25.09
CA LEU A 226 32.04 -0.50 -24.12
C LEU A 226 32.72 -1.68 -23.42
N GLU A 227 31.98 -2.76 -23.17
CA GLU A 227 32.54 -4.00 -22.65
C GLU A 227 33.53 -4.63 -23.65
N GLN A 228 33.18 -4.69 -24.94
CA GLN A 228 34.08 -5.16 -26.00
C GLN A 228 35.34 -4.29 -26.14
N LYS A 229 35.24 -2.99 -25.87
CA LYS A 229 36.38 -2.06 -25.85
C LYS A 229 37.20 -2.13 -24.55
N GLY A 230 36.74 -2.88 -23.55
CA GLY A 230 37.37 -2.95 -22.22
C GLY A 230 37.17 -1.68 -21.38
N GLU A 231 36.27 -0.78 -21.79
CA GLU A 231 35.95 0.47 -21.06
C GLU A 231 34.79 0.30 -20.07
N ALA A 232 34.09 -0.83 -20.14
CA ALA A 232 33.08 -1.28 -19.20
C ALA A 232 33.39 -2.68 -18.68
N LYS A 233 33.12 -2.93 -17.41
CA LYS A 233 33.22 -4.25 -16.79
C LYS A 233 31.99 -4.56 -15.97
N ILE A 234 31.37 -5.72 -16.21
CA ILE A 234 30.28 -6.21 -15.36
C ILE A 234 30.87 -6.67 -14.02
N LEU A 235 30.44 -6.03 -12.93
CA LEU A 235 30.80 -6.42 -11.57
C LEU A 235 29.88 -7.51 -11.05
N SER A 236 28.58 -7.42 -11.35
CA SER A 236 27.57 -8.38 -10.88
C SER A 236 26.29 -8.29 -11.72
N ALA A 237 25.55 -9.39 -11.81
CA ALA A 237 24.28 -9.47 -12.54
C ALA A 237 23.21 -10.34 -11.83
N PRO A 238 22.74 -9.96 -10.62
CA PRO A 238 21.70 -10.74 -9.93
C PRO A 238 20.38 -10.72 -10.71
N LYS A 239 19.70 -11.86 -10.68
CA LYS A 239 18.41 -12.07 -11.34
C LYS A 239 17.43 -12.73 -10.38
N ILE A 240 16.21 -12.21 -10.31
CA ILE A 240 15.17 -12.68 -9.40
C ILE A 240 13.82 -12.74 -10.10
N LEU A 241 13.04 -13.77 -9.80
CA LEU A 241 11.63 -13.86 -10.20
C LEU A 241 10.78 -13.33 -9.05
N ALA A 242 9.92 -12.36 -9.34
CA ALA A 242 9.06 -11.71 -8.36
C ALA A 242 7.60 -11.77 -8.81
N ILE A 243 6.69 -11.83 -7.84
CA ILE A 243 5.26 -11.71 -8.07
C ILE A 243 4.89 -10.22 -8.00
N GLU A 244 3.98 -9.78 -8.86
CA GLU A 244 3.45 -8.42 -8.81
C GLU A 244 2.94 -8.03 -7.41
N GLY A 245 3.39 -6.89 -6.91
CA GLY A 245 3.01 -6.33 -5.61
C GLY A 245 3.71 -6.96 -4.40
N GLU A 246 4.54 -7.98 -4.59
CA GLU A 246 5.23 -8.68 -3.50
C GLU A 246 6.74 -8.39 -3.48
N LYS A 247 7.26 -8.08 -2.29
CA LYS A 247 8.69 -7.82 -2.10
C LYS A 247 9.49 -9.10 -2.29
N SER A 248 10.47 -9.05 -3.19
CA SER A 248 11.39 -10.14 -3.46
C SER A 248 12.83 -9.67 -3.25
N GLN A 249 13.70 -10.55 -2.74
CA GLN A 249 15.08 -10.19 -2.42
C GLN A 249 16.07 -11.32 -2.69
N ILE A 250 17.26 -10.95 -3.18
CA ILE A 250 18.39 -11.85 -3.40
C ILE A 250 19.66 -11.22 -2.80
N PHE A 251 20.42 -12.02 -2.06
CA PHE A 251 21.66 -11.62 -1.41
C PHE A 251 22.81 -12.55 -1.83
N GLN A 252 24.00 -11.99 -2.02
CA GLN A 252 25.22 -12.74 -2.31
C GLN A 252 26.41 -12.08 -1.59
N GLY A 253 27.16 -12.83 -0.80
CA GLY A 253 28.40 -12.34 -0.19
C GLY A 253 28.76 -13.08 1.08
N VAL A 254 29.43 -12.39 2.00
CA VAL A 254 29.96 -12.98 3.24
C VAL A 254 29.67 -12.10 4.44
N SER A 255 29.52 -12.72 5.61
CA SER A 255 29.41 -12.01 6.89
C SER A 255 30.77 -12.05 7.59
N ILE A 256 31.31 -10.88 7.94
CA ILE A 256 32.62 -10.76 8.58
C ILE A 256 32.41 -10.58 10.09
N PRO A 257 33.03 -11.42 10.95
CA PRO A 257 32.94 -11.26 12.39
C PRO A 257 33.83 -10.12 12.91
N TYR A 258 33.26 -9.27 13.75
CA TYR A 258 33.92 -8.18 14.46
C TYR A 258 33.79 -8.41 15.96
N GLU A 259 34.91 -8.45 16.67
CA GLU A 259 34.92 -8.51 18.12
C GLU A 259 34.79 -7.09 18.70
N THR A 260 33.73 -6.85 19.47
CA THR A 260 33.55 -5.63 20.24
C THR A 260 33.65 -5.95 21.73
N THR A 261 34.32 -5.09 22.48
CA THR A 261 34.38 -5.21 23.95
C THR A 261 33.41 -4.21 24.55
N THR A 262 32.40 -4.69 25.27
CA THR A 262 31.45 -3.85 26.01
C THR A 262 31.39 -4.35 27.44
N GLN A 263 31.69 -3.47 28.41
CA GLN A 263 31.69 -3.80 29.85
C GLN A 263 32.48 -5.08 30.20
N PHE A 264 33.72 -5.20 29.70
CA PHE A 264 34.61 -6.36 29.93
C PHE A 264 34.15 -7.70 29.32
N VAL A 265 33.04 -7.71 28.58
CA VAL A 265 32.58 -8.87 27.79
C VAL A 265 33.00 -8.67 26.33
N VAL A 266 33.60 -9.71 25.73
CA VAL A 266 33.88 -9.76 24.30
C VAL A 266 32.67 -10.34 23.59
N GLU A 267 32.01 -9.54 22.76
CA GLU A 267 30.88 -9.93 21.94
C GLU A 267 31.32 -9.98 20.47
N THR A 268 30.94 -11.03 19.74
CA THR A 268 31.19 -11.14 18.30
C THR A 268 29.97 -10.64 17.53
N LYS A 269 30.15 -9.60 16.71
CA LYS A 269 29.12 -9.03 15.83
C LYS A 269 29.45 -9.35 14.37
N PHE A 270 28.50 -9.86 13.62
CA PHE A 270 28.67 -10.10 12.18
C PHE A 270 28.25 -8.86 11.40
N ILE A 271 29.11 -8.40 10.49
CA ILE A 271 28.78 -7.34 9.53
C ILE A 271 28.76 -7.93 8.13
N ASP A 272 27.64 -7.75 7.46
CA ASP A 272 27.38 -8.30 6.14
C ASP A 272 28.04 -7.47 5.03
N ALA A 273 28.90 -8.14 4.26
CA ALA A 273 29.47 -7.67 3.01
C ALA A 273 28.74 -8.39 1.86
N LEU A 274 27.53 -7.90 1.57
CA LEU A 274 26.62 -8.49 0.60
C LEU A 274 26.39 -7.56 -0.59
N LEU A 275 26.31 -8.17 -1.77
CA LEU A 275 25.49 -7.67 -2.85
C LEU A 275 24.03 -8.03 -2.57
N ALA A 276 23.15 -7.04 -2.62
CA ALA A 276 21.72 -7.21 -2.37
C ALA A 276 20.91 -6.56 -3.50
N LEU A 277 19.90 -7.27 -3.99
CA LEU A 277 18.83 -6.70 -4.79
C LEU A 277 17.52 -6.98 -4.06
N GLU A 278 16.86 -5.93 -3.61
CA GLU A 278 15.49 -5.99 -3.10
C GLU A 278 14.59 -5.22 -4.07
N VAL A 279 13.46 -5.82 -4.45
CA VAL A 279 12.56 -5.23 -5.43
C VAL A 279 11.11 -5.59 -5.16
N THR A 280 10.22 -4.61 -5.37
CA THR A 280 8.77 -4.78 -5.41
C THR A 280 8.27 -4.29 -6.77
N PRO A 281 7.90 -5.19 -7.69
CA PRO A 281 7.39 -4.81 -9.00
C PRO A 281 5.89 -4.52 -8.96
N PHE A 282 5.42 -3.60 -9.79
CA PHE A 282 4.00 -3.33 -10.02
C PHE A 282 3.77 -3.08 -11.52
N VAL A 283 2.80 -3.77 -12.14
CA VAL A 283 2.54 -3.64 -13.57
C VAL A 283 1.50 -2.55 -13.79
N SER A 284 1.88 -1.52 -14.52
CA SER A 284 1.02 -0.43 -14.97
C SER A 284 0.75 -0.54 -16.47
N GLU A 285 -0.21 0.24 -16.98
CA GLU A 285 -0.51 0.30 -18.42
C GLU A 285 0.70 0.75 -19.26
N ASN A 286 1.54 1.62 -18.69
CA ASN A 286 2.68 2.23 -19.39
C ASN A 286 4.02 1.51 -19.19
N GLY A 287 4.05 0.43 -18.38
CA GLY A 287 5.28 -0.29 -18.05
C GLY A 287 5.24 -0.85 -16.62
N ILE A 288 6.41 -1.24 -16.13
CA ILE A 288 6.60 -1.89 -14.85
C ILE A 288 7.26 -0.89 -13.90
N VAL A 289 6.55 -0.54 -12.83
CA VAL A 289 7.10 0.25 -11.74
C VAL A 289 7.92 -0.66 -10.85
N LEU A 290 9.17 -0.31 -10.60
CA LEU A 290 10.08 -1.03 -9.73
C LEU A 290 10.44 -0.14 -8.56
N GLU A 291 10.03 -0.53 -7.36
CA GLU A 291 10.60 0.00 -6.12
C GLU A 291 11.77 -0.89 -5.74
N THR A 292 12.98 -0.32 -5.80
CA THR A 292 14.23 -1.09 -5.76
C THR A 292 15.20 -0.55 -4.73
N LYS A 293 15.90 -1.48 -4.09
CA LYS A 293 17.11 -1.21 -3.33
C LYS A 293 18.21 -2.13 -3.87
N VAL A 294 19.26 -1.52 -4.39
CA VAL A 294 20.47 -2.24 -4.82
C VAL A 294 21.60 -1.83 -3.90
N SER A 295 22.18 -2.80 -3.19
CA SER A 295 23.33 -2.59 -2.31
C SER A 295 24.51 -3.42 -2.79
N ARG A 296 25.71 -2.85 -2.73
CA ARG A 296 26.99 -3.54 -2.93
C ARG A 296 27.93 -3.17 -1.79
N ASN A 297 28.02 -4.06 -0.81
CA ASN A 297 28.87 -3.89 0.36
C ASN A 297 30.06 -4.87 0.27
N PHE A 298 31.28 -4.38 0.43
CA PHE A 298 32.49 -5.20 0.27
C PHE A 298 33.61 -4.78 1.23
N PRO A 299 34.45 -5.72 1.71
CA PRO A 299 35.59 -5.38 2.55
C PRO A 299 36.64 -4.59 1.74
N THR A 300 37.17 -3.52 2.33
CA THR A 300 38.27 -2.72 1.78
C THR A 300 39.48 -2.75 2.72
N SER A 301 40.67 -2.84 2.12
CA SER A 301 41.95 -2.78 2.83
C SER A 301 42.50 -1.36 2.97
N GLU A 302 41.87 -0.38 2.32
CA GLU A 302 42.29 1.04 2.33
C GLU A 302 42.22 1.66 3.72
N PHE A 303 41.26 1.21 4.52
CA PHE A 303 41.08 1.62 5.91
C PHE A 303 41.10 0.36 6.77
N ARG A 304 42.22 0.12 7.46
CA ARG A 304 42.30 -0.93 8.48
C ARG A 304 42.03 -0.33 9.85
N SER A 305 41.15 -0.98 10.61
CA SER A 305 40.96 -0.67 12.03
C SER A 305 42.23 -1.01 12.85
N PHE A 306 42.27 -0.54 14.11
CA PHE A 306 43.37 -0.74 15.07
C PHE A 306 43.81 -2.21 15.29
N ARG A 307 43.02 -3.20 14.83
CA ARG A 307 43.30 -4.64 14.95
C ARG A 307 43.41 -5.38 13.61
N GLY A 308 43.57 -4.66 12.50
CA GLY A 308 43.73 -5.25 11.18
C GLY A 308 42.42 -5.75 10.54
N VAL A 309 41.27 -5.54 11.17
CA VAL A 309 39.96 -5.85 10.59
C VAL A 309 39.66 -4.84 9.47
N PRO A 310 39.27 -5.30 8.27
CA PRO A 310 38.98 -4.42 7.13
C PRO A 310 37.74 -3.57 7.40
N ALA A 311 37.72 -2.34 6.89
CA ALA A 311 36.50 -1.56 6.80
C ALA A 311 35.57 -2.15 5.72
N ILE A 312 34.27 -1.85 5.80
CA ILE A 312 33.30 -2.21 4.75
C ILE A 312 32.98 -0.96 3.93
N SER A 313 33.27 -1.00 2.65
CA SER A 313 32.76 -0.02 1.69
C SER A 313 31.32 -0.37 1.35
N ARG A 314 30.43 0.64 1.34
CA ARG A 314 28.99 0.47 1.11
C ARG A 314 28.52 1.37 -0.01
N ASN A 315 27.93 0.77 -1.04
CA ASN A 315 27.33 1.46 -2.17
C ASN A 315 25.86 1.05 -2.25
N GLU A 316 24.95 1.96 -1.91
CA GLU A 316 23.51 1.66 -1.88
C GLU A 316 22.72 2.68 -2.70
N ILE A 317 21.75 2.18 -3.47
CA ILE A 317 20.83 3.00 -4.27
C ILE A 317 19.40 2.56 -3.98
N TYR A 318 18.57 3.51 -3.62
CA TYR A 318 17.13 3.35 -3.44
C TYR A 318 16.43 4.15 -4.52
N SER A 319 15.61 3.51 -5.32
CA SER A 319 14.95 4.19 -6.43
C SER A 319 13.61 3.57 -6.76
N LYS A 320 12.68 4.43 -7.19
CA LYS A 320 11.38 4.04 -7.74
C LYS A 320 11.33 4.48 -9.20
N VAL A 321 11.38 3.52 -10.11
CA VAL A 321 11.50 3.79 -11.55
C VAL A 321 10.39 3.11 -12.34
N LEU A 322 9.92 3.76 -13.40
CA LEU A 322 9.04 3.15 -14.39
C LEU A 322 9.89 2.66 -15.56
N VAL A 323 9.83 1.38 -15.86
CA VAL A 323 10.61 0.74 -16.92
C VAL A 323 9.68 -0.03 -17.83
N LYS A 324 9.83 0.10 -19.14
CA LYS A 324 9.03 -0.69 -20.08
C LYS A 324 9.39 -2.17 -20.02
N ASP A 325 8.44 -3.02 -20.40
CA ASP A 325 8.67 -4.46 -20.43
C ASP A 325 9.80 -4.85 -21.39
N GLY A 326 10.69 -5.75 -20.93
CA GLY A 326 11.86 -6.22 -21.66
C GLY A 326 12.96 -5.18 -21.88
N GLN A 327 12.86 -3.99 -21.27
CA GLN A 327 13.74 -2.86 -21.50
C GLN A 327 14.62 -2.56 -20.29
N SER A 328 15.84 -2.06 -20.52
CA SER A 328 16.78 -1.69 -19.44
C SER A 328 16.73 -0.20 -19.11
N ALA A 329 16.58 0.14 -17.83
CA ALA A 329 16.72 1.51 -17.34
C ALA A 329 17.96 1.65 -16.46
N VAL A 330 18.68 2.77 -16.60
CA VAL A 330 19.76 3.16 -15.68
C VAL A 330 19.12 3.84 -14.46
N ILE A 331 19.34 3.28 -13.28
CA ILE A 331 18.74 3.78 -12.03
C ILE A 331 19.66 4.68 -11.22
N GLY A 332 20.96 4.69 -11.52
CA GLY A 332 21.95 5.36 -10.69
C GLY A 332 23.40 5.16 -11.15
N GLY A 333 24.24 6.11 -10.76
CA GLY A 333 25.69 6.13 -10.96
C GLY A 333 26.42 6.57 -9.68
N ILE A 334 27.55 5.94 -9.32
CA ILE A 334 28.42 6.39 -8.22
C ILE A 334 29.81 6.65 -8.79
N ILE A 335 30.31 7.87 -8.64
CA ILE A 335 31.65 8.27 -9.10
C ILE A 335 32.66 8.02 -7.98
N ILE A 336 33.73 7.28 -8.29
CA ILE A 336 34.86 7.00 -7.42
C ILE A 336 36.10 7.62 -8.06
N GLU A 337 36.72 8.57 -7.36
CA GLU A 337 37.97 9.20 -7.81
C GLU A 337 39.13 8.82 -6.90
N ASN A 338 40.13 8.14 -7.48
CA ASN A 338 41.39 7.80 -6.83
C ASN A 338 42.51 8.64 -7.42
N GLN A 339 43.19 9.41 -6.58
CA GLN A 339 44.36 10.19 -6.98
C GLN A 339 45.58 9.77 -6.16
N SER A 340 46.65 9.35 -6.83
CA SER A 340 47.93 9.04 -6.19
C SER A 340 49.06 9.90 -6.74
N TYR A 341 49.95 10.30 -5.83
CA TYR A 341 51.16 11.06 -6.13
C TYR A 341 52.37 10.20 -5.78
N THR A 342 53.19 9.89 -6.76
CA THR A 342 54.45 9.15 -6.57
C THR A 342 55.61 10.09 -6.84
N TYR A 343 56.47 10.26 -5.84
CA TYR A 343 57.69 11.06 -5.93
C TYR A 343 58.89 10.11 -6.00
N GLU A 344 59.56 10.08 -7.15
CA GLU A 344 60.82 9.36 -7.35
C GLU A 344 61.94 10.39 -7.47
N GLY A 345 63.10 10.19 -6.86
CA GLY A 345 64.18 11.16 -6.97
C GLY A 345 65.49 10.70 -6.34
N VAL A 346 66.58 11.33 -6.75
CA VAL A 346 67.90 11.04 -6.20
C VAL A 346 67.97 11.56 -4.76
N PRO A 347 68.39 10.75 -3.76
CA PRO A 347 68.55 11.21 -2.39
C PRO A 347 69.45 12.46 -2.31
N VAL A 348 69.17 13.38 -1.39
CA VAL A 348 69.87 14.67 -1.21
C VAL A 348 69.64 15.68 -2.35
N LEU A 349 69.95 15.33 -3.61
CA LEU A 349 69.85 16.24 -4.76
C LEU A 349 68.42 16.70 -5.05
N SER A 350 67.43 15.82 -4.85
CA SER A 350 66.00 16.14 -5.01
C SER A 350 65.45 17.15 -3.99
N ARG A 351 66.20 17.46 -2.92
CA ARG A 351 65.79 18.36 -1.83
C ARG A 351 66.44 19.75 -1.89
N ILE A 352 67.35 19.99 -2.83
CA ILE A 352 68.05 21.28 -2.95
C ILE A 352 67.05 22.35 -3.43
N PRO A 353 66.94 23.50 -2.74
CA PRO A 353 66.15 24.63 -3.21
C PRO A 353 66.60 25.04 -4.62
N ILE A 354 65.69 25.51 -5.47
CA ILE A 354 65.97 26.01 -6.83
C ILE A 354 66.27 24.90 -7.86
N ILE A 355 67.14 23.91 -7.59
CA ILE A 355 67.56 22.90 -8.60
C ILE A 355 67.00 21.48 -8.36
N GLY A 356 66.41 21.20 -7.20
CA GLY A 356 65.92 19.86 -6.84
C GLY A 356 64.81 19.32 -7.76
N PHE A 357 64.18 20.18 -8.57
CA PHE A 357 63.20 19.76 -9.57
C PHE A 357 63.81 18.98 -10.74
N LEU A 358 65.11 19.17 -11.05
CA LEU A 358 65.81 18.45 -12.11
C LEU A 358 66.19 17.02 -11.71
N PHE A 359 66.18 16.73 -10.40
CA PHE A 359 66.58 15.44 -9.81
C PHE A 359 65.41 14.69 -9.15
N ARG A 360 64.18 15.13 -9.42
CA ARG A 360 62.93 14.48 -8.99
C ARG A 360 62.01 14.28 -10.18
N ASN A 361 61.33 13.14 -10.21
CA ASN A 361 60.25 12.83 -11.11
C ASN A 361 58.96 12.71 -10.30
N THR A 362 57.92 13.44 -10.70
CA THR A 362 56.60 13.36 -10.08
C THR A 362 55.67 12.64 -11.04
N LYS A 363 55.24 11.44 -10.69
CA LYS A 363 54.18 10.73 -11.39
C LYS A 363 52.87 11.00 -10.65
N THR A 364 51.91 11.60 -11.34
CA THR A 364 50.53 11.73 -10.84
C THR A 364 49.68 10.70 -11.56
N SER A 365 49.06 9.79 -10.81
CA SER A 365 48.05 8.88 -11.34
C SER A 365 46.68 9.34 -10.87
N LYS A 366 45.77 9.56 -11.82
CA LYS A 366 44.36 9.86 -11.56
C LYS A 366 43.53 8.77 -12.20
N GLU A 367 42.79 8.04 -11.39
CA GLU A 367 41.87 7.02 -11.84
C GLU A 367 40.46 7.37 -11.36
N SER A 368 39.55 7.59 -12.32
CA SER A 368 38.15 7.87 -12.04
C SER A 368 37.29 6.76 -12.64
N ARG A 369 36.60 6.03 -11.77
CA ARG A 369 35.68 4.95 -12.14
C ARG A 369 34.27 5.34 -11.75
N GLU A 370 33.31 4.90 -12.54
CA GLU A 370 31.89 5.14 -12.29
C GLU A 370 31.15 3.81 -12.24
N ILE A 371 30.45 3.56 -11.14
CA ILE A 371 29.60 2.38 -10.98
C ILE A 371 28.21 2.73 -11.50
N VAL A 372 27.74 2.06 -12.54
CA VAL A 372 26.41 2.26 -13.14
C VAL A 372 25.54 1.04 -12.87
N ILE A 373 24.31 1.26 -12.40
CA ILE A 373 23.34 0.20 -12.13
C ILE A 373 22.20 0.28 -13.14
N THR A 374 21.92 -0.84 -13.80
CA THR A 374 20.78 -0.98 -14.72
C THR A 374 19.81 -2.03 -14.25
N LEU A 375 18.51 -1.80 -14.43
CA LEU A 375 17.44 -2.77 -14.17
C LEU A 375 16.69 -3.09 -15.46
N LYS A 376 16.39 -4.38 -15.66
CA LYS A 376 15.59 -4.89 -16.76
C LYS A 376 14.48 -5.80 -16.22
N PRO A 377 13.23 -5.32 -16.16
CA PRO A 377 12.10 -6.17 -15.86
C PRO A 377 11.55 -6.82 -17.14
N GLU A 378 11.07 -8.05 -17.01
CA GLU A 378 10.43 -8.82 -18.08
C GLU A 378 9.23 -9.56 -17.49
N VAL A 379 8.02 -9.27 -17.97
CA VAL A 379 6.83 -10.04 -17.60
C VAL A 379 6.95 -11.43 -18.22
N LYS A 380 6.79 -12.47 -17.39
CA LYS A 380 6.63 -13.84 -17.87
C LYS A 380 5.15 -14.11 -18.04
N GLU A 381 4.73 -14.20 -19.29
CA GLU A 381 3.44 -14.77 -19.64
C GLU A 381 3.50 -16.29 -19.40
N ASN A 382 2.53 -16.80 -18.63
CA ASN A 382 2.32 -18.24 -18.43
C ASN A 382 1.32 -18.77 -19.44
#